data_AF-A0A4Q5RC07-F1
#
_entry.id   AF-A0A4Q5RC07-F1
#
_cell.length_a   1.000
_cell.length_b   1.000
_cell.length_c   1.000
_cell.angle_alpha   90.00
_cell.angle_beta   90.00
_cell.angle_gamma   90.00
#
_symmetry.space_group_name_H-M   'P 1'
#
loop_
_entity.id
_entity.type
_entity.pdbx_description
1 polymer ?
#
loop_
_entity_poly.entity_id
_entity_poly.type
_entity_poly.pdbx_seq_one_letter_code
_entity_poly.pdbx_strand_id
1 'polypeptide(L)' 'MAPILVEPLSEKAYELLQQLEALHVLRLVEVQALPAAVKKHSIASLIGTLSPEAGARLQSEVVEMRNEWDRE' A
#
# COMPACT_ATOMS: atom_id res chain seq x y z
N MET A 1 19.52 3.33 -5.21
CA MET A 1 19.46 1.92 -5.64
C MET A 1 18.39 1.23 -4.80
N ALA A 2 17.54 0.39 -5.41
CA ALA A 2 16.48 -0.31 -4.69
C ALA A 2 17.07 -1.47 -3.87
N PRO A 3 16.56 -1.75 -2.66
CA PRO A 3 16.95 -2.94 -1.91
C PRO A 3 16.51 -4.20 -2.66
N ILE A 4 17.32 -5.26 -2.56
CA ILE A 4 17.02 -6.57 -3.14
C ILE A 4 16.67 -7.51 -1.99
N LEU A 5 15.58 -8.28 -2.16
CA LEU A 5 15.23 -9.36 -1.25
C LEU A 5 16.01 -10.61 -1.63
N VAL A 6 16.67 -11.22 -0.65
CA VAL A 6 17.45 -12.45 -0.84
C VAL A 6 16.88 -13.54 0.05
N GLU A 7 16.56 -14.69 -0.52
CA GLU A 7 16.07 -15.88 0.19
C GLU A 7 17.14 -16.98 0.18
N PRO A 8 17.67 -17.39 1.34
CA PRO A 8 18.61 -18.50 1.42
C PRO A 8 17.89 -19.84 1.26
N LEU A 9 18.25 -20.60 0.22
CA LEU A 9 17.64 -21.90 -0.10
C LEU A 9 18.29 -23.10 0.62
N SER A 10 19.31 -22.86 1.45
CA SER A 10 20.01 -23.90 2.22
C SER A 10 20.68 -23.31 3.45
N GLU A 11 21.00 -24.15 4.44
CA GLU A 11 21.69 -23.73 5.67
C GLU A 11 23.09 -23.15 5.38
N LYS A 12 23.85 -23.73 4.45
CA LYS A 12 25.15 -23.20 4.03
C LYS A 12 25.07 -21.78 3.47
N ALA A 13 23.98 -21.45 2.78
CA ALA A 13 23.77 -20.10 2.29
C ALA A 13 23.51 -19.11 3.45
N TYR A 14 22.87 -19.55 4.52
CA TYR A 14 22.66 -18.74 5.72
C TYR A 14 23.97 -18.39 6.41
N GLU A 15 24.85 -19.38 6.61
CA GLU A 15 26.19 -19.17 7.16
C GLU A 15 27.00 -18.16 6.32
N LEU A 16 26.94 -18.27 4.99
CA LEU A 16 27.59 -17.34 4.09
C LEU A 16 27.05 -15.91 4.25
N LEU A 17 25.72 -15.75 4.35
CA LEU A 17 25.10 -14.43 4.56
C LEU A 17 25.55 -13.80 5.90
N GLN A 18 25.68 -14.60 6.97
CA GLN A 18 26.21 -14.12 8.25
C GLN A 18 27.68 -13.68 8.15
N GLN A 19 28.51 -14.42 7.40
CA GLN A 19 29.90 -14.02 7.15
C GLN A 19 29.98 -12.70 6.38
N LEU A 20 29.12 -12.50 5.37
CA LEU A 20 29.05 -11.25 4.61
C LEU A 20 28.56 -10.08 5.47
N GLU A 21 27.64 -10.32 6.40
CA GLU A 21 27.24 -9.33 7.40
C GLU A 21 28.41 -8.94 8.33
N ALA A 22 29.14 -9.94 8.85
CA ALA A 22 30.29 -9.70 9.73
C ALA A 22 31.42 -8.92 9.05
N LEU A 23 31.54 -9.04 7.73
CA LEU A 23 32.47 -8.26 6.90
C LEU A 23 31.90 -6.90 6.47
N HIS A 24 30.70 -6.53 6.93
CA HIS A 24 29.99 -5.30 6.55
C HIS A 24 29.73 -5.16 5.04
N VAL A 25 29.66 -6.26 4.31
CA VAL A 25 29.29 -6.29 2.88
C VAL A 25 27.78 -6.16 2.72
N LEU A 26 27.03 -6.76 3.64
CA LEU A 26 25.58 -6.73 3.72
C LEU A 26 25.13 -6.27 5.11
N ARG A 27 23.88 -5.83 5.23
CA ARG A 27 23.21 -5.59 6.51
C ARG A 27 21.83 -6.22 6.47
N LEU A 28 21.41 -6.83 7.56
CA LEU A 28 20.00 -7.20 7.74
C LEU A 28 19.17 -5.93 7.89
N VAL A 29 18.14 -5.82 7.06
CA VAL A 29 17.14 -4.75 7.16
C VAL A 29 15.90 -5.40 7.75
N GLU A 30 15.61 -5.11 9.01
CA GLU A 30 14.30 -5.42 9.57
C GLU A 30 13.27 -4.63 8.78
N VAL A 31 12.39 -5.34 8.08
CA VAL A 31 11.23 -4.70 7.46
C VAL A 31 10.35 -4.27 8.62
N GLN A 32 10.46 -3.00 9.02
CA GLN A 32 9.38 -2.36 9.77
C GLN A 32 8.11 -2.66 8.99
N ALA A 33 7.19 -3.39 9.61
CA ALA A 33 5.90 -3.71 9.02
C ALA A 33 5.35 -2.43 8.37
N LEU A 34 5.18 -2.46 7.04
CA LEU A 34 4.56 -1.34 6.35
C LEU A 34 3.27 -1.00 7.12
N PRO A 35 3.02 0.27 7.48
CA PRO A 35 1.79 0.62 8.15
C PRO A 35 0.65 0.09 7.29
N ALA A 36 -0.21 -0.72 7.91
CA ALA A 36 -1.29 -1.42 7.24
C ALA A 36 -1.96 -0.50 6.22
N ALA A 37 -2.08 -0.98 4.98
CA ALA A 37 -2.62 -0.21 3.86
C ALA A 37 -3.80 0.64 4.32
N VAL A 38 -3.67 1.96 4.20
CA VAL A 38 -4.73 2.92 4.51
C VAL A 38 -6.00 2.39 3.85
N LYS A 39 -6.99 2.01 4.66
CA LYS A 39 -8.29 1.55 4.15
C LYS A 39 -8.78 2.63 3.21
N LYS A 40 -8.81 2.34 1.90
CA LYS A 40 -9.36 3.26 0.91
C LYS A 40 -10.81 3.49 1.32
N HIS A 41 -11.09 4.64 1.92
CA HIS A 41 -12.44 5.05 2.23
C HIS A 41 -13.21 5.10 0.92
N SER A 42 -14.18 4.20 0.74
CA SER A 42 -15.06 4.24 -0.41
C SER A 42 -15.86 5.54 -0.36
N ILE A 43 -16.26 6.08 -1.51
CA ILE A 43 -17.13 7.26 -1.58
C ILE A 43 -18.41 7.03 -0.75
N ALA A 44 -18.93 5.80 -0.72
CA ALA A 44 -20.04 5.41 0.14
C ALA A 44 -19.76 5.60 1.64
N SER A 45 -18.54 5.31 2.10
CA SER A 45 -18.13 5.56 3.49
C SER A 45 -18.03 7.04 3.83
N LEU A 46 -17.65 7.89 2.87
CA LEU A 46 -17.61 9.34 3.05
C LEU A 46 -19.02 9.94 3.07
N ILE A 47 -19.91 9.51 2.17
CA ILE A 47 -21.32 9.92 2.14
C ILE A 47 -22.00 9.57 3.47
N GLY A 48 -21.73 8.39 4.05
CA GLY A 48 -22.26 7.99 5.35
C GLY A 48 -21.83 8.85 6.54
N THR A 49 -20.77 9.63 6.41
CA THR A 49 -20.30 10.58 7.45
C THR A 49 -20.81 12.00 7.26
N LEU A 50 -21.49 12.29 6.15
CA LEU A 50 -22.04 13.61 5.85
C LEU A 50 -23.51 13.71 6.31
N SER A 51 -23.99 14.93 6.55
CA SER A 51 -25.41 15.18 6.75
C SER A 51 -26.22 14.70 5.53
N PRO A 52 -27.47 14.22 5.69
CA PRO A 52 -28.26 13.62 4.61
C PRO A 52 -28.34 14.47 3.33
N GLU A 53 -28.47 15.79 3.47
CA GLU A 53 -28.55 16.74 2.34
C GLU A 53 -27.22 16.86 1.58
N ALA A 54 -26.10 16.93 2.30
CA ALA A 54 -24.76 17.00 1.73
C ALA A 54 -24.34 15.69 1.06
N GLY A 55 -24.73 14.55 1.64
CA GLY A 55 -24.49 13.22 1.07
C GLY A 55 -25.23 13.01 -0.25
N ALA A 56 -26.50 13.42 -0.32
CA ALA A 56 -27.32 13.31 -1.53
C ALA A 56 -26.75 14.17 -2.67
N ARG A 57 -26.29 15.39 -2.36
CA ARG A 57 -25.66 16.28 -3.35
C ARG A 57 -24.33 15.73 -3.88
N LEU A 58 -23.50 15.19 -3.00
CA LEU A 58 -22.22 14.60 -3.42
C LEU A 58 -22.45 13.35 -4.27
N GLN A 59 -23.48 12.57 -3.96
CA GLN A 59 -23.87 11.42 -4.78
C GLN A 59 -24.36 11.84 -6.17
N SER A 60 -25.16 12.89 -6.29
CA SER A 60 -25.63 13.38 -7.59
C SER A 60 -24.48 13.91 -8.45
N GLU A 61 -23.56 14.68 -7.87
CA GLU A 61 -22.40 15.23 -8.59
C GLU A 61 -21.48 14.10 -9.12
N VAL A 62 -21.24 13.05 -8.33
CA VAL A 62 -20.46 11.87 -8.78
C VAL A 62 -21.14 11.12 -9.92
N VAL A 63 -22.47 11.01 -9.90
CA VAL A 63 -23.24 10.35 -10.96
C VAL A 63 -23.22 11.20 -12.24
N GLU A 64 -23.38 12.51 -12.13
CA GLU A 64 -23.29 13.43 -13.28
C GLU A 64 -21.91 13.39 -13.93
N MET A 65 -20.84 13.43 -13.12
CA MET A 65 -19.48 13.26 -13.62
C MET A 65 -19.35 11.94 -14.39
N ARG A 66 -19.74 10.80 -13.79
CA ARG A 66 -19.61 9.50 -14.48
C ARG A 66 -20.36 9.49 -15.82
N ASN A 67 -21.58 10.03 -15.85
CA ASN A 67 -22.37 10.08 -17.07
C ASN A 67 -21.77 11.00 -18.15
N GLU A 68 -21.04 12.04 -17.77
CA GLU A 68 -20.34 12.91 -18.71
C GLU A 68 -19.13 12.19 -19.32
N TRP A 69 -18.36 11.48 -18.50
CA TRP A 69 -17.24 10.66 -18.96
C TRP A 69 -17.66 9.47 -19.83
N ASP A 70 -18.88 8.94 -19.65
CA ASP A 70 -19.43 7.84 -20.46
C ASP A 70 -20.04 8.33 -21.81
N ARG A 71 -20.21 9.65 -22.00
CA ARG A 71 -20.73 10.24 -23.25
C ARG A 71 -19.65 10.58 -24.27
N GLU A 72 -18.39 10.72 -23.86
CA GLU A 72 -17.22 10.86 -24.74
C GLU A 72 -16.66 9.51 -25.19
#